data_AF-A0A0K8V5E0-F1
#
_entry.id   AF-A0A0K8V5E0-F1
#
_cell.length_a   1.000
_cell.length_b   1.000
_cell.length_c   1.000
_cell.angle_alpha   90.00
_cell.angle_beta   90.00
_cell.angle_gamma   90.00
#
_symmetry.space_group_name_H-M   'P 1'
#
loop_
_entity.id
_entity.type
_entity.pdbx_description
1 polymer ?
#
loop_
_entity_poly.entity_id
_entity_poly.type
_entity_poly.pdbx_seq_one_letter_code
_entity_poly.pdbx_strand_id
1 'polypeptide(L)'
;DLFFLTSSLRPCVVQPFEINEDDDGLPDKSLNKKSPEFHHERGVGPRFAELGSFEHEYGTRWKQLHELFKTKQDALKRELKMEEEKLEAQMEYARYEHETELLRQELRKRESDNERKKMEWEMREKQAEEMRKRDEESMRRQQNEMQSRMLRQEEEMRRRQQENTLFMQAQQLNSLLDQQEGFGGNNNGGNSGGGGNGNGNGNGPNNPQDTFSFEFGGVNQNQGGNQRGGNNNGNNNPWERRRRF
;
A
#
# COMPACT_ATOMS: atom_id res chain seq x y z
N ASP A 1 -20.93 21.64 -25.58
CA ASP A 1 -20.23 20.35 -25.33
C ASP A 1 -18.97 20.25 -26.16
N LEU A 2 -17.92 19.61 -25.63
CA LEU A 2 -16.67 19.32 -26.34
C LEU A 2 -16.65 17.85 -26.73
N PHE A 3 -16.15 17.53 -27.93
CA PHE A 3 -16.10 16.16 -28.45
C PHE A 3 -14.66 15.72 -28.67
N PHE A 4 -14.29 14.57 -28.10
CA PHE A 4 -12.94 13.99 -28.16
C PHE A 4 -13.01 12.59 -28.75
N LEU A 5 -12.02 12.21 -29.57
CA LEU A 5 -11.94 10.89 -30.20
C LEU A 5 -10.92 9.95 -29.55
N THR A 6 -9.97 10.49 -28.79
CA THR A 6 -8.86 9.72 -28.21
C THR A 6 -8.60 10.14 -26.76
N SER A 7 -7.60 9.54 -26.13
CA SER A 7 -7.11 9.97 -24.81
C SER A 7 -6.47 11.37 -24.84
N SER A 8 -6.14 11.90 -26.01
CA SER A 8 -5.69 13.28 -26.17
C SER A 8 -6.85 14.25 -25.95
N LEU A 9 -6.64 15.28 -25.13
CA LEU A 9 -7.62 16.33 -24.84
C LEU A 9 -7.71 17.39 -25.96
N ARG A 10 -7.51 16.97 -27.21
CA ARG A 10 -7.69 17.81 -28.40
C ARG A 10 -9.10 17.64 -28.94
N PRO A 11 -9.98 18.66 -28.83
CA PRO A 11 -11.35 18.53 -29.29
C PRO A 11 -11.41 18.52 -30.82
N CYS A 12 -12.41 17.83 -31.37
CA CYS A 12 -12.67 17.86 -32.81
C CYS A 12 -13.25 19.21 -33.22
N VAL A 13 -12.68 19.80 -34.26
CA VAL A 13 -13.23 20.99 -34.93
C VAL A 13 -13.94 20.53 -36.19
N VAL A 14 -15.26 20.72 -36.24
CA VAL A 14 -16.07 20.36 -37.40
C VAL A 14 -16.39 21.61 -38.18
N GLN A 15 -16.05 21.61 -39.47
CA GLN A 15 -16.42 22.64 -40.42
C GLN A 15 -17.27 22.00 -41.52
N PRO A 16 -18.29 22.70 -42.05
CA PRO A 16 -18.98 22.25 -43.24
C PRO A 16 -17.98 21.99 -44.36
N PHE A 17 -18.12 20.85 -45.03
CA PHE A 17 -17.29 20.54 -46.19
C PHE A 17 -17.71 21.45 -47.35
N GLU A 18 -16.77 22.22 -47.89
CA GLU A 18 -16.99 23.05 -49.08
C GLU A 18 -16.92 22.16 -50.33
N ILE A 19 -18.04 22.06 -51.05
CA ILE A 19 -18.11 21.33 -52.32
C ILE A 19 -17.53 22.24 -53.40
N ASN A 20 -16.32 21.92 -53.86
CA ASN A 20 -15.73 22.53 -55.04
C ASN A 20 -16.11 21.67 -56.25
N GLU A 21 -16.96 22.18 -57.14
CA GLU A 21 -17.31 21.54 -58.41
C GLU A 21 -16.19 21.73 -59.45
N ASP A 22 -15.02 21.14 -59.20
CA ASP A 22 -13.83 21.28 -60.06
C ASP A 22 -13.77 20.28 -61.24
N ASP A 23 -14.78 19.42 -61.41
CA ASP A 23 -14.76 18.33 -62.41
C ASP A 23 -14.73 18.84 -63.87
N ASP A 24 -15.53 19.87 -64.16
CA ASP A 24 -15.66 20.44 -65.51
C ASP A 24 -14.89 21.77 -65.71
N GLY A 25 -14.39 22.36 -64.61
CA GLY A 25 -13.71 23.65 -64.60
C GLY A 25 -14.53 24.80 -65.23
N LEU A 26 -13.84 25.78 -65.81
CA LEU A 26 -14.45 26.93 -66.49
C LEU A 26 -14.22 26.87 -68.01
N PRO A 27 -15.10 26.22 -68.78
CA PRO A 27 -14.87 26.03 -70.22
C PRO A 27 -15.11 27.31 -71.02
N ASP A 28 -14.36 27.52 -72.10
CA ASP A 28 -14.46 28.73 -72.95
C ASP A 28 -15.87 29.01 -73.52
N LYS A 29 -16.72 27.98 -73.60
CA LYS A 29 -18.13 28.10 -74.02
C LYS A 29 -19.04 28.74 -72.97
N SER A 30 -18.68 28.70 -71.68
CA SER A 30 -19.46 29.30 -70.58
C SER A 30 -19.12 30.78 -70.38
N LEU A 31 -18.01 31.26 -70.94
CA LEU A 31 -17.59 32.65 -70.84
C LEU A 31 -18.51 33.58 -71.66
N ASN A 32 -18.76 34.78 -71.14
CA ASN A 32 -19.54 35.80 -71.83
C ASN A 32 -18.74 36.43 -72.96
N LYS A 33 -18.83 35.84 -74.15
CA LYS A 33 -18.13 36.33 -75.36
C LYS A 33 -18.63 37.68 -75.88
N LYS A 34 -19.71 38.24 -75.32
CA LYS A 34 -20.22 39.57 -75.69
C LYS A 34 -19.67 40.67 -74.80
N SER A 35 -19.03 40.32 -73.68
CA SER A 35 -18.39 41.29 -72.79
C SER A 35 -17.21 41.96 -73.52
N PRO A 36 -17.13 43.29 -73.54
CA PRO A 36 -15.99 44.02 -74.07
C PRO A 36 -14.67 43.63 -73.37
N GLU A 37 -14.73 43.32 -72.08
CA GLU A 37 -13.60 42.88 -71.27
C GLU A 37 -13.02 41.56 -71.78
N PHE A 38 -13.89 40.59 -72.15
CA PHE A 38 -13.46 39.31 -72.72
C PHE A 38 -12.60 39.50 -73.99
N HIS A 39 -13.01 40.41 -74.88
CA HIS A 39 -12.26 40.72 -76.09
C HIS A 39 -10.99 41.52 -75.80
N HIS A 40 -11.06 42.44 -74.85
CA HIS A 40 -9.92 43.27 -74.46
C HIS A 40 -8.80 42.43 -73.86
N GLU A 41 -9.09 41.58 -72.86
CA GLU A 41 -8.10 40.74 -72.19
C GLU A 41 -7.45 39.73 -73.14
N ARG A 42 -8.21 39.19 -74.10
CA ARG A 42 -7.72 38.24 -75.11
C ARG A 42 -7.09 38.92 -76.33
N GLY A 43 -7.06 40.26 -76.38
CA GLY A 43 -6.42 41.02 -77.45
C GLY A 43 -4.91 40.78 -77.52
N VAL A 44 -4.30 40.36 -76.41
CA VAL A 44 -2.89 39.95 -76.37
C VAL A 44 -2.77 38.54 -75.81
N GLY A 45 -2.15 37.65 -76.59
CA GLY A 45 -1.99 36.25 -76.20
C GLY A 45 -0.99 36.02 -75.04
N PRO A 46 -0.90 34.77 -74.56
CA PRO A 46 0.10 34.36 -73.58
C PRO A 46 1.52 34.67 -74.07
N ARG A 47 2.30 35.37 -73.26
CA ARG A 47 3.67 35.80 -73.61
C ARG A 47 4.52 35.96 -72.36
N PHE A 48 5.83 36.02 -72.57
CA PHE A 48 6.75 36.53 -71.55
C PHE A 48 6.97 38.03 -71.78
N ALA A 49 6.88 38.80 -70.71
CA ALA A 49 7.19 40.23 -70.77
C ALA A 49 8.71 40.43 -70.99
N GLU A 50 9.06 41.34 -71.89
CA GLU A 50 10.45 41.71 -72.19
C GLU A 50 11.08 42.42 -70.99
N LEU A 51 12.35 42.13 -70.70
CA LEU A 51 13.08 42.75 -69.59
C LEU A 51 13.16 44.27 -69.79
N GLY A 52 12.88 45.03 -68.73
CA GLY A 52 12.85 46.50 -68.77
C GLY A 52 11.59 47.10 -69.42
N SER A 53 10.65 46.27 -69.91
CA SER A 53 9.33 46.76 -70.32
C SER A 53 8.46 47.10 -69.11
N PHE A 54 7.48 47.99 -69.30
CA PHE A 54 6.48 48.32 -68.30
C PHE A 54 5.71 47.08 -67.80
N GLU A 55 5.36 46.16 -68.70
CA GLU A 55 4.69 44.91 -68.36
C GLU A 55 5.53 44.04 -67.40
N HIS A 56 6.85 43.96 -67.66
CA HIS A 56 7.77 43.22 -66.82
C HIS A 56 7.92 43.84 -65.43
N GLU A 57 8.06 45.18 -65.34
CA GLU A 57 8.15 45.87 -64.05
C GLU A 57 6.87 45.72 -63.23
N TYR A 58 5.71 45.89 -63.87
CA TYR A 58 4.41 45.74 -63.22
C TYR A 58 4.19 44.32 -62.73
N GLY A 59 4.46 43.32 -63.58
CA GLY A 59 4.37 41.90 -63.20
C GLY A 59 5.34 41.53 -62.08
N THR A 60 6.53 42.13 -62.04
CA THR A 60 7.50 41.92 -60.98
C THR A 60 7.01 42.45 -59.63
N ARG A 61 6.37 43.63 -59.59
CA ARG A 61 5.75 44.15 -58.36
C ARG A 61 4.63 43.23 -57.84
N TRP A 62 3.80 42.69 -58.73
CA TRP A 62 2.80 41.68 -58.35
C TRP A 62 3.43 40.41 -57.78
N LYS A 63 4.51 39.91 -58.39
CA LYS A 63 5.26 38.76 -57.85
C LYS A 63 5.80 39.04 -56.44
N GLN A 64 6.41 40.21 -56.22
CA GLN A 64 6.89 40.64 -54.90
C GLN A 64 5.76 40.71 -53.87
N LEU A 65 4.58 41.20 -54.26
CA LEU A 65 3.41 41.24 -53.39
C LEU A 65 2.96 39.83 -52.97
N HIS A 66 2.89 38.89 -53.92
CA HIS A 66 2.54 37.51 -53.62
C HIS A 66 3.61 36.79 -52.77
N GLU A 67 4.88 37.09 -52.98
CA GLU A 67 5.97 36.57 -52.16
C GLU A 67 5.90 37.10 -50.72
N LEU A 68 5.58 38.39 -50.55
CA LEU A 68 5.33 38.98 -49.24
C LEU A 68 4.13 38.33 -48.54
N PHE A 69 3.03 38.12 -49.28
CA PHE A 69 1.85 37.43 -48.75
C PHE A 69 2.20 36.02 -48.28
N LYS A 70 2.90 35.25 -49.12
CA LYS A 70 3.35 33.89 -48.78
C LYS A 70 4.23 33.89 -47.53
N THR A 71 5.19 34.82 -47.45
CA THR A 71 6.06 34.96 -46.28
C THR A 71 5.27 35.23 -45.01
N LYS A 72 4.29 36.14 -45.05
CA LYS A 72 3.41 36.45 -43.91
C LYS A 72 2.54 35.25 -43.52
N GLN A 73 1.96 34.57 -44.50
CA GLN A 73 1.15 33.38 -44.27
C GLN A 73 1.98 32.27 -43.62
N ASP A 74 3.21 32.02 -44.10
CA ASP A 74 4.10 31.01 -43.54
C ASP A 74 4.61 31.38 -42.14
N ALA A 75 4.83 32.67 -41.88
CA ALA A 75 5.14 33.18 -40.54
C ALA A 75 4.00 32.90 -39.55
N LEU A 76 2.77 33.26 -39.91
CA LEU A 76 1.57 33.02 -39.09
C LEU A 76 1.33 31.52 -38.85
N LYS A 77 1.47 30.68 -39.88
CA LYS A 77 1.34 29.22 -39.72
C LYS A 77 2.36 28.67 -38.72
N ARG A 78 3.60 29.16 -38.77
CA ARG A 78 4.65 28.73 -37.82
C ARG A 78 4.35 29.20 -36.41
N GLU A 79 3.91 30.44 -36.24
CA GLU A 79 3.53 31.00 -34.94
C GLU A 79 2.40 30.21 -34.29
N LEU A 80 1.31 29.96 -35.03
CA LEU A 80 0.19 29.16 -34.54
C LEU A 80 0.63 27.74 -34.13
N LYS A 81 1.46 27.10 -34.95
CA LYS A 81 1.99 25.77 -34.62
C LYS A 81 2.82 25.78 -33.34
N MET A 82 3.65 26.79 -33.11
CA MET A 82 4.44 26.90 -31.89
C MET A 82 3.57 27.12 -30.65
N GLU A 83 2.51 27.93 -30.75
CA GLU A 83 1.56 28.11 -29.64
C GLU A 83 0.74 26.84 -29.37
N GLU A 84 0.37 26.07 -30.39
CA GLU A 84 -0.26 24.76 -30.23
C GLU A 84 0.66 23.76 -29.49
N GLU A 85 1.93 23.67 -29.89
CA GLU A 85 2.92 22.80 -29.23
C GLU A 85 3.17 23.21 -27.78
N LYS A 86 3.21 24.52 -27.52
CA LYS A 86 3.35 25.08 -26.16
C LYS A 86 2.13 24.78 -25.29
N LEU A 87 0.92 24.89 -25.84
CA LEU A 87 -0.30 24.51 -25.12
C LEU A 87 -0.31 23.02 -24.81
N GLU A 88 0.06 22.16 -25.76
CA GLU A 88 0.14 20.72 -25.54
C GLU A 88 1.14 20.37 -24.42
N ALA A 89 2.31 21.00 -24.41
CA ALA A 89 3.29 20.81 -23.35
C ALA A 89 2.76 21.24 -21.97
N GLN A 90 2.03 22.36 -21.89
CA GLN A 90 1.41 22.83 -20.64
C GLN A 90 0.32 21.88 -20.14
N MET A 91 -0.53 21.38 -21.05
CA MET A 91 -1.59 20.43 -20.72
C MET A 91 -1.02 19.10 -20.22
N GLU A 92 0.00 18.58 -20.90
CA GLU A 92 0.65 17.34 -20.48
C GLU A 92 1.36 17.51 -19.13
N TYR A 93 2.02 18.65 -18.88
CA TYR A 93 2.58 18.97 -17.58
C TYR A 93 1.50 19.02 -16.48
N ALA A 94 0.39 19.72 -16.72
CA ALA A 94 -0.71 19.81 -15.77
C ALA A 94 -1.33 18.43 -15.47
N ARG A 95 -1.44 17.56 -16.49
CA ARG A 95 -1.88 16.17 -16.33
C ARG A 95 -0.94 15.38 -15.42
N TYR A 96 0.37 15.45 -15.66
CA TYR A 96 1.34 14.74 -14.82
C TYR A 96 1.37 15.24 -13.38
N GLU A 97 1.28 16.56 -13.16
CA GLU A 97 1.19 17.14 -11.82
C GLU A 97 -0.07 16.64 -11.09
N HIS A 98 -1.21 16.62 -11.77
CA HIS A 98 -2.46 16.12 -11.19
C HIS A 98 -2.38 14.63 -10.84
N GLU A 99 -1.89 13.80 -11.75
CA GLU A 99 -1.70 12.36 -11.52
C GLU A 99 -0.74 12.11 -10.35
N THR A 100 0.36 12.85 -10.29
CA THR A 100 1.34 12.76 -9.20
C THR A 100 0.74 13.18 -7.86
N GLU A 101 -0.06 14.25 -7.83
CA GLU A 101 -0.71 14.71 -6.60
C GLU A 101 -1.75 13.72 -6.09
N LEU A 102 -2.51 13.07 -6.99
CA LEU A 102 -3.42 11.99 -6.61
C LEU A 102 -2.67 10.83 -5.95
N LEU A 103 -1.53 10.42 -6.51
CA LEU A 103 -0.69 9.38 -5.91
C LEU A 103 -0.14 9.80 -4.54
N ARG A 104 0.27 11.06 -4.38
CA ARG A 104 0.72 11.60 -3.08
C ARG A 104 -0.40 11.62 -2.04
N GLN A 105 -1.63 11.92 -2.44
CA GLN A 105 -2.79 11.88 -1.55
C GLN A 105 -3.09 10.44 -1.11
N GLU A 106 -3.03 9.49 -2.03
CA GLU A 106 -3.23 8.08 -1.70
C GLU A 106 -2.16 7.57 -0.72
N LEU A 107 -0.90 7.95 -0.92
CA LEU A 107 0.19 7.60 -0.01
C LEU A 107 -0.06 8.16 1.40
N ARG A 108 -0.39 9.46 1.52
CA ARG A 108 -0.73 10.10 2.80
C ARG A 108 -1.88 9.39 3.51
N LYS A 109 -2.91 8.98 2.76
CA LYS A 109 -4.04 8.23 3.31
C LYS A 109 -3.59 6.87 3.88
N ARG A 110 -2.77 6.12 3.13
CA ARG A 110 -2.23 4.82 3.58
C ARG A 110 -1.32 4.97 4.80
N GLU A 111 -0.50 6.01 4.86
CA GLU A 111 0.34 6.31 6.02
C GLU A 111 -0.50 6.62 7.26
N SER A 112 -1.52 7.47 7.14
CA SER A 112 -2.45 7.78 8.24
C SER A 112 -3.22 6.54 8.70
N ASP A 113 -3.64 5.67 7.78
CA ASP A 113 -4.29 4.39 8.12
C ASP A 113 -3.35 3.44 8.87
N ASN A 114 -2.08 3.39 8.47
CA ASN A 114 -1.06 2.60 9.16
C ASN A 114 -0.74 3.16 10.55
N GLU A 115 -0.63 4.47 10.68
CA GLU A 115 -0.40 5.15 11.96
C GLU A 115 -1.56 4.90 12.93
N ARG A 116 -2.81 4.99 12.45
CA ARG A 116 -3.99 4.67 13.25
C ARG A 116 -3.97 3.23 13.75
N LYS A 117 -3.69 2.26 12.87
CA LYS A 117 -3.58 0.84 13.26
C LYS A 117 -2.46 0.60 14.26
N LYS A 118 -1.32 1.29 14.09
CA LYS A 118 -0.20 1.21 15.04
C LYS A 118 -0.61 1.75 16.41
N MET A 119 -1.27 2.90 16.49
CA MET A 119 -1.77 3.46 17.75
C MET A 119 -2.80 2.55 18.42
N GLU A 120 -3.72 1.95 17.65
CA GLU A 120 -4.71 1.00 18.16
C GLU A 120 -4.04 -0.26 18.72
N TRP A 121 -3.03 -0.78 18.02
CA TRP A 121 -2.23 -1.92 18.48
C TRP A 121 -1.49 -1.60 19.78
N GLU A 122 -0.79 -0.46 19.85
CA GLU A 122 -0.05 -0.02 21.03
C GLU A 122 -0.99 0.17 22.24
N MET A 123 -2.19 0.73 22.02
CA MET A 123 -3.20 0.87 23.07
C MET A 123 -3.68 -0.50 23.57
N ARG A 124 -3.94 -1.45 22.66
CA ARG A 124 -4.36 -2.82 23.02
C ARG A 124 -3.26 -3.57 23.75
N GLU A 125 -2.01 -3.41 23.33
CA GLU A 125 -0.84 -4.01 23.97
C GLU A 125 -0.68 -3.47 25.41
N LYS A 126 -0.76 -2.15 25.59
CA LYS A 126 -0.72 -1.51 26.89
C LYS A 126 -1.85 -2.00 27.81
N GLN A 127 -3.09 -2.11 27.30
CA GLN A 127 -4.21 -2.65 28.07
C GLN A 127 -3.98 -4.11 28.48
N ALA A 128 -3.42 -4.93 27.59
CA ALA A 128 -3.09 -6.33 27.89
C ALA A 128 -1.99 -6.43 28.95
N GLU A 129 -0.97 -5.57 28.89
CA GLU A 129 0.10 -5.48 29.89
C GLU A 129 -0.44 -5.03 31.25
N GLU A 130 -1.32 -4.02 31.29
CA GLU A 130 -1.98 -3.58 32.51
C GLU A 130 -2.83 -4.68 33.15
N MET A 131 -3.55 -5.48 32.35
CA MET A 131 -4.28 -6.65 32.87
C MET A 131 -3.34 -7.71 33.44
N ARG A 132 -2.26 -8.08 32.72
CA ARG A 132 -1.26 -9.04 33.25
C ARG A 132 -0.66 -8.56 34.56
N LYS A 133 -0.32 -7.28 34.67
CA LYS A 133 0.23 -6.70 35.90
C LYS A 133 -0.76 -6.76 37.06
N ARG A 134 -2.05 -6.50 36.81
CA ARG A 134 -3.11 -6.66 37.84
C ARG A 134 -3.25 -8.12 38.27
N ASP A 135 -3.22 -9.05 37.33
CA ASP A 135 -3.31 -10.49 37.62
C ASP A 135 -2.08 -10.98 38.42
N GLU A 136 -0.87 -10.55 38.06
CA GLU A 136 0.36 -10.81 38.81
C GLU A 136 0.31 -10.23 40.22
N GLU A 137 -0.17 -9.00 40.38
CA GLU A 137 -0.34 -8.39 41.71
C GLU A 137 -1.38 -9.14 42.55
N SER A 138 -2.48 -9.60 41.95
CA SER A 138 -3.50 -10.42 42.61
C SER A 138 -2.93 -11.77 43.07
N MET A 139 -2.21 -12.47 42.19
CA MET A 139 -1.55 -13.74 42.51
C MET A 139 -0.48 -13.56 43.59
N ARG A 140 0.33 -12.50 43.52
CA ARG A 140 1.35 -12.19 44.53
C ARG A 140 0.71 -11.88 45.89
N ARG A 141 -0.42 -11.17 45.92
CA ARG A 141 -1.20 -10.97 47.16
C ARG A 141 -1.70 -12.29 47.73
N GLN A 142 -2.31 -13.15 46.90
CA GLN A 142 -2.76 -14.47 47.33
C GLN A 142 -1.61 -15.35 47.85
N GLN A 143 -0.46 -15.31 47.18
CA GLN A 143 0.73 -16.06 47.60
C GLN A 143 1.28 -15.53 48.93
N ASN A 144 1.36 -14.21 49.11
CA ASN A 144 1.75 -13.59 50.37
C ASN A 144 0.77 -13.93 51.51
N GLU A 145 -0.53 -13.96 51.24
CA GLU A 145 -1.56 -14.37 52.22
C GLU A 145 -1.40 -15.84 52.61
N MET A 146 -1.20 -16.73 51.64
CA MET A 146 -0.96 -18.16 51.89
C MET A 146 0.32 -18.38 52.69
N GLN A 147 1.41 -17.69 52.33
CA GLN A 147 2.68 -17.78 53.06
C GLN A 147 2.54 -17.24 54.50
N SER A 148 1.79 -16.15 54.68
CA SER A 148 1.47 -15.62 56.02
C SER A 148 0.65 -16.60 56.86
N ARG A 149 -0.31 -17.31 56.25
CA ARG A 149 -1.08 -18.37 56.93
C ARG A 149 -0.19 -19.54 57.33
N MET A 150 0.72 -19.97 56.44
CA MET A 150 1.67 -21.05 56.71
C MET A 150 2.62 -20.68 57.85
N LEU A 151 3.19 -19.47 57.85
CA LEU A 151 4.04 -18.97 58.93
C LEU A 151 3.31 -18.95 60.28
N ARG A 152 2.04 -18.51 60.31
CA ARG A 152 1.23 -18.55 61.54
C ARG A 152 1.00 -19.98 62.04
N GLN A 153 0.71 -20.92 61.14
CA GLN A 153 0.58 -22.34 61.52
C GLN A 153 1.90 -22.93 61.99
N GLU A 154 3.02 -22.59 61.35
CA GLU A 154 4.35 -23.02 61.74
C GLU A 154 4.75 -22.46 63.11
N GLU A 155 4.43 -21.20 63.37
CA GLU A 155 4.67 -20.55 64.67
C GLU A 155 3.78 -21.15 65.77
N GLU A 156 2.51 -21.47 65.49
CA GLU A 156 1.66 -22.24 66.39
C GLU A 156 2.18 -23.66 66.63
N MET A 157 2.68 -24.35 65.60
CA MET A 157 3.22 -25.70 65.73
C MET A 157 4.53 -25.71 66.52
N ARG A 158 5.40 -24.72 66.28
CA ARG A 158 6.64 -24.50 67.02
C ARG A 158 6.37 -24.13 68.47
N ARG A 159 5.36 -23.30 68.73
CA ARG A 159 4.90 -22.98 70.08
C ARG A 159 4.36 -24.24 70.78
N ARG A 160 3.55 -25.06 70.10
CA ARG A 160 3.09 -26.35 70.63
C ARG A 160 4.23 -27.33 70.87
N GLN A 161 5.26 -27.37 70.02
CA GLN A 161 6.46 -28.18 70.26
C GLN A 161 7.24 -27.69 71.48
N GLN A 162 7.38 -26.37 71.66
CA GLN A 162 7.98 -25.80 72.87
C GLN A 162 7.15 -26.11 74.11
N GLU A 163 5.83 -25.97 74.06
CA GLU A 163 4.90 -26.34 75.13
C GLU A 163 4.94 -27.85 75.43
N ASN A 164 5.08 -28.71 74.41
CA ASN A 164 5.21 -30.16 74.58
C ASN A 164 6.58 -30.56 75.18
N THR A 165 7.66 -29.84 74.81
CA THR A 165 9.00 -30.04 75.36
C THR A 165 9.06 -29.60 76.84
N LEU A 166 8.43 -28.45 77.15
CA LEU A 166 8.22 -27.97 78.53
C LEU A 166 7.31 -28.91 79.33
N PHE A 167 6.25 -29.43 78.71
CA PHE A 167 5.36 -30.40 79.33
C PHE A 167 6.09 -31.71 79.65
N MET A 168 6.95 -32.21 78.75
CA MET A 168 7.76 -33.40 79.00
C MET A 168 8.82 -33.17 80.08
N GLN A 169 9.40 -31.97 80.16
CA GLN A 169 10.29 -31.55 81.25
C GLN A 169 9.53 -31.43 82.59
N ALA A 170 8.29 -30.95 82.57
CA ALA A 170 7.40 -30.93 83.72
C ALA A 170 6.94 -32.35 84.13
N GLN A 171 6.79 -33.26 83.17
CA GLN A 171 6.48 -34.67 83.41
C GLN A 171 7.69 -35.43 83.97
N GLN A 172 8.92 -35.09 83.54
CA GLN A 172 10.16 -35.56 84.16
C GLN A 172 10.34 -35.03 85.59
N LEU A 173 9.92 -33.79 85.86
CA LEU A 173 9.88 -33.22 87.21
C LEU A 173 8.80 -33.87 88.09
N ASN A 174 7.61 -34.12 87.54
CA ASN A 174 6.56 -34.89 88.24
C ASN A 174 6.97 -36.34 88.47
N SER A 175 7.69 -36.97 87.53
CA SER A 175 8.23 -38.33 87.68
C SER A 175 9.33 -38.42 88.75
N LEU A 176 9.92 -37.30 89.19
CA LEU A 176 10.86 -37.26 90.31
C LEU A 176 10.14 -37.02 91.66
N LEU A 177 8.86 -36.63 91.63
CA LEU A 177 8.01 -36.37 92.79
C LEU A 177 7.04 -37.54 93.09
N ASP A 178 6.78 -38.42 92.13
CA ASP A 178 5.84 -39.54 92.23
C ASP A 178 6.50 -40.88 92.65
N GLN A 179 7.70 -40.85 93.25
CA GLN A 179 8.30 -42.05 93.87
C GLN A 179 7.77 -42.29 95.30
N GLN A 180 6.48 -42.06 95.52
CA GLN A 180 5.77 -42.50 96.73
C GLN A 180 4.34 -42.88 96.35
N GLU A 181 4.04 -44.18 96.50
CA GLU A 181 2.74 -44.84 96.30
C GLU A 181 2.34 -45.06 94.82
N GLY A 182 1.88 -46.20 94.34
CA GLY A 182 1.39 -47.42 94.96
C GLY A 182 0.31 -48.02 94.04
N PHE A 183 0.57 -49.23 93.53
CA PHE A 183 -0.38 -50.26 93.06
C PHE A 183 -1.46 -49.94 91.99
N GLY A 184 -1.44 -50.76 90.92
CA GLY A 184 -2.64 -51.49 90.49
C GLY A 184 -3.06 -51.40 89.00
N GLY A 185 -3.12 -52.56 88.33
CA GLY A 185 -4.30 -52.88 87.52
C GLY A 185 -4.23 -52.84 85.98
N ASN A 186 -3.68 -53.91 85.40
CA ASN A 186 -4.07 -54.67 84.20
C ASN A 186 -5.30 -54.28 83.31
N ASN A 187 -5.09 -54.34 81.98
CA ASN A 187 -5.93 -54.88 80.85
C ASN A 187 -5.96 -53.93 79.63
N ASN A 188 -5.36 -54.26 78.48
CA ASN A 188 -5.74 -55.20 77.40
C ASN A 188 -6.52 -54.54 76.24
N GLY A 189 -6.08 -54.85 75.01
CA GLY A 189 -6.70 -54.50 73.72
C GLY A 189 -5.85 -53.49 72.94
N GLY A 190 -5.30 -53.73 71.75
CA GLY A 190 -5.49 -54.80 70.79
C GLY A 190 -5.24 -54.23 69.38
N ASN A 191 -4.26 -54.80 68.68
CA ASN A 191 -4.23 -55.07 67.24
C ASN A 191 -3.92 -53.98 66.18
N SER A 192 -2.91 -54.32 65.35
CA SER A 192 -2.71 -54.12 63.89
C SER A 192 -2.74 -52.69 63.34
N GLY A 193 -1.74 -52.19 62.63
CA GLY A 193 -1.00 -52.70 61.46
C GLY A 193 -0.82 -51.46 60.56
N GLY A 194 0.30 -51.15 59.92
CA GLY A 194 1.24 -51.97 59.19
C GLY A 194 1.25 -51.46 57.74
N GLY A 195 2.29 -50.69 57.37
CA GLY A 195 2.68 -50.35 55.98
C GLY A 195 1.72 -49.41 55.22
N GLY A 196 2.15 -48.52 54.32
CA GLY A 196 3.41 -48.43 53.60
C GLY A 196 3.11 -48.21 52.11
N ASN A 197 3.89 -47.31 51.50
CA ASN A 197 3.98 -46.95 50.07
C ASN A 197 2.81 -46.16 49.44
N GLY A 198 3.04 -45.20 48.55
CA GLY A 198 4.28 -44.82 47.85
C GLY A 198 4.01 -44.65 46.35
N ASN A 199 4.59 -43.58 45.78
CA ASN A 199 4.59 -43.16 44.36
C ASN A 199 3.24 -42.72 43.77
N GLY A 200 3.14 -41.62 43.02
CA GLY A 200 4.16 -40.93 42.25
C GLY A 200 3.87 -41.12 40.76
N ASN A 201 3.51 -40.03 40.07
CA ASN A 201 4.12 -39.54 38.82
C ASN A 201 3.11 -38.71 38.02
N GLY A 202 3.60 -37.59 37.47
CA GLY A 202 2.79 -36.62 36.75
C GLY A 202 2.54 -36.96 35.28
N ASN A 203 1.75 -36.12 34.62
CA ASN A 203 2.14 -35.51 33.35
C ASN A 203 1.22 -34.33 33.00
N GLY A 204 1.80 -33.33 32.34
CA GLY A 204 1.13 -32.11 31.88
C GLY A 204 0.23 -32.29 30.65
N PRO A 205 -0.39 -31.19 30.18
CA PRO A 205 -1.52 -31.21 29.27
C PRO A 205 -1.11 -31.05 27.80
N ASN A 206 -1.89 -31.60 26.88
CA ASN A 206 -1.91 -31.15 25.48
C ASN A 206 -3.33 -31.25 24.89
N ASN A 207 -3.71 -30.18 24.20
CA ASN A 207 -4.97 -29.96 23.50
C ASN A 207 -4.83 -30.38 22.00
N PRO A 208 -5.82 -30.15 21.12
CA PRO A 208 -6.78 -31.13 20.64
C PRO A 208 -6.53 -31.56 19.17
N GLN A 209 -7.13 -32.67 18.73
CA GLN A 209 -7.31 -32.97 17.31
C GLN A 209 -8.77 -32.88 16.92
N ASP A 210 -9.08 -31.91 16.06
CA ASP A 210 -10.28 -31.87 15.22
C ASP A 210 -10.03 -32.72 13.96
N THR A 211 -10.97 -33.62 13.65
CA THR A 211 -11.05 -34.34 12.37
C THR A 211 -12.42 -34.09 11.77
N PHE A 212 -12.49 -33.18 10.79
CA PHE A 212 -13.60 -33.10 9.84
C PHE A 212 -13.05 -33.42 8.45
N SER A 213 -13.54 -34.53 7.88
CA SER A 213 -13.32 -34.94 6.49
C SER A 213 -14.28 -34.19 5.57
N PHE A 214 -13.76 -33.58 4.51
CA PHE A 214 -14.51 -33.33 3.28
C PHE A 214 -13.62 -33.62 2.07
N GLU A 215 -14.22 -34.39 1.17
CA GLU A 215 -13.67 -35.02 -0.02
C GLU A 215 -14.04 -34.20 -1.25
N PHE A 216 -13.05 -33.73 -2.02
CA PHE A 216 -13.20 -33.60 -3.47
C PHE A 216 -11.84 -33.42 -4.19
N GLY A 217 -11.50 -34.41 -5.03
CA GLY A 217 -10.98 -34.18 -6.39
C GLY A 217 -9.57 -33.60 -6.57
N GLY A 218 -8.55 -34.44 -6.39
CA GLY A 218 -7.21 -34.21 -6.96
C GLY A 218 -6.95 -35.16 -8.14
N VAL A 219 -6.91 -34.63 -9.37
CA VAL A 219 -6.32 -35.30 -10.53
C VAL A 219 -4.86 -34.85 -10.66
N ASN A 220 -3.98 -35.84 -10.74
CA ASN A 220 -2.54 -35.77 -10.87
C ASN A 220 -2.14 -35.88 -12.35
N GLN A 221 -1.30 -34.98 -12.87
CA GLN A 221 -0.37 -35.33 -13.94
C GLN A 221 0.87 -34.40 -13.99
N ASN A 222 1.90 -34.84 -13.28
CA ASN A 222 3.29 -35.11 -13.71
C ASN A 222 4.00 -34.29 -14.83
N GLN A 223 5.30 -34.08 -14.57
CA GLN A 223 6.46 -33.71 -15.42
C GLN A 223 6.70 -32.22 -15.64
N GLY A 224 7.87 -31.62 -15.38
CA GLY A 224 9.21 -32.14 -15.07
C GLY A 224 10.22 -31.15 -15.65
N GLY A 225 11.30 -30.79 -14.92
CA GLY A 225 12.42 -30.03 -15.50
C GLY A 225 13.10 -29.03 -14.56
N ASN A 226 14.10 -29.51 -13.82
CA ASN A 226 15.13 -28.70 -13.18
C ASN A 226 16.07 -28.12 -14.25
N GLN A 227 16.39 -26.82 -14.21
CA GLN A 227 17.66 -26.32 -14.74
C GLN A 227 18.07 -24.96 -14.15
N ARG A 228 19.37 -24.90 -13.83
CA ARG A 228 20.14 -23.83 -13.16
C ARG A 228 20.34 -22.58 -14.04
N GLY A 229 20.52 -21.44 -13.37
CA GLY A 229 21.59 -20.50 -13.71
C GLY A 229 21.16 -19.09 -14.11
N GLY A 230 21.77 -18.08 -13.47
CA GLY A 230 21.84 -16.73 -14.03
C GLY A 230 21.62 -15.59 -13.03
N ASN A 231 22.64 -15.30 -12.22
CA ASN A 231 22.81 -13.98 -11.63
C ASN A 231 22.93 -12.95 -12.77
N ASN A 232 22.10 -11.91 -12.79
CA ASN A 232 22.51 -10.66 -13.41
C ASN A 232 21.86 -9.45 -12.74
N ASN A 233 22.72 -8.70 -12.08
CA ASN A 233 22.48 -7.41 -11.47
C ASN A 233 22.37 -6.36 -12.59
N GLY A 234 21.21 -5.73 -12.74
CA GLY A 234 20.94 -4.75 -13.79
C GLY A 234 19.99 -3.67 -13.28
N ASN A 235 20.54 -2.74 -12.50
CA ASN A 235 19.85 -1.57 -11.99
C ASN A 235 19.42 -0.67 -13.16
N ASN A 236 18.16 -0.74 -13.57
CA ASN A 236 17.58 0.07 -14.65
C ASN A 236 16.85 1.28 -14.06
N ASN A 237 17.60 2.35 -13.79
CA ASN A 237 17.01 3.65 -13.48
C ASN A 237 17.17 4.60 -14.68
N PRO A 238 16.07 5.09 -15.29
CA PRO A 238 16.10 5.86 -16.54
C PRO A 238 16.58 7.32 -16.40
N TRP A 239 16.89 7.77 -15.19
CA TRP A 239 17.16 9.18 -14.87
C TRP A 239 18.63 9.61 -14.98
N GLU A 240 19.58 8.68 -15.11
CA GLU A 240 21.02 9.01 -15.09
C GLU A 240 21.63 9.33 -16.48
N ARG A 241 20.85 9.27 -17.56
CA ARG A 241 21.37 9.34 -18.94
C ARG A 241 21.35 10.73 -19.58
N ARG A 242 21.37 11.82 -18.82
CA ARG A 242 21.49 13.18 -19.36
C ARG A 242 22.50 14.02 -18.61
N ARG A 243 23.78 13.82 -18.93
CA ARG A 243 24.82 14.86 -18.78
C ARG A 243 26.08 14.45 -19.54
N ARG A 244 26.06 14.60 -20.86
CA ARG A 244 27.22 14.90 -21.71
C ARG A 244 26.71 15.52 -23.01
N PHE A 245 26.81 16.84 -23.12
CA PHE A 245 27.41 17.63 -24.19
C PHE A 245 27.27 19.11 -23.80
#